data_AF-A0A9E5REF5-F1
#
_entry.id   AF-A0A9E5REF5-F1
#
_cell.length_a   1.000
_cell.length_b   1.000
_cell.length_c   1.000
_cell.angle_alpha   90.00
_cell.angle_beta   90.00
_cell.angle_gamma   90.00
#
_symmetry.space_group_name_H-M   'P 1'
#
loop_
_entity.id
_entity.type
_entity.pdbx_description
1 polymer ?
#
loop_
_entity_poly.entity_id
_entity_poly.type
_entity_poly.pdbx_seq_one_letter_code
_entity_poly.pdbx_strand_id
1 'polypeptide(L)' 'MTDYDAMTNQELRAYILRHRDDVDAIEAFFARRSPDSEAVIFPPAKTEEEWHQQVETLRPILERGREQL' A
#
# COMPACT_ATOMS: atom_id res chain seq x y z
N MET A 1 -16.72 -4.09 -21.00
CA MET A 1 -16.21 -4.42 -19.67
C MET A 1 -14.72 -4.15 -19.71
N THR A 2 -14.23 -3.25 -18.86
CA THR A 2 -12.81 -2.92 -18.79
C THR A 2 -12.08 -4.07 -18.08
N ASP A 3 -10.96 -4.52 -18.63
CA ASP A 3 -10.11 -5.50 -17.95
C ASP A 3 -9.08 -4.76 -17.09
N TYR A 4 -9.33 -4.69 -15.79
CA TYR A 4 -8.44 -4.00 -14.85
C TYR A 4 -7.19 -4.83 -14.56
N ASP A 5 -7.25 -6.16 -14.61
CA ASP A 5 -6.13 -7.05 -14.27
C ASP A 5 -4.98 -6.94 -15.29
N ALA A 6 -5.31 -6.61 -16.53
CA ALA A 6 -4.32 -6.31 -17.57
C ALA A 6 -3.55 -4.99 -17.34
N MET A 7 -4.04 -4.08 -16.49
CA MET A 7 -3.39 -2.79 -16.22
C MET A 7 -2.31 -2.90 -15.15
N THR A 8 -1.18 -2.23 -15.36
CA THR A 8 -0.22 -1.94 -14.28
C THR A 8 -0.86 -1.07 -13.19
N ASN A 9 -0.27 -1.03 -11.98
CA ASN A 9 -0.76 -0.16 -10.91
C ASN A 9 -0.79 1.33 -11.31
N GLN A 10 0.16 1.76 -12.14
CA GLN A 10 0.22 3.14 -12.64
C GLN A 10 -0.93 3.44 -13.61
N GLU A 11 -1.20 2.52 -14.55
CA GLU A 11 -2.29 2.65 -15.52
C GLU A 11 -3.65 2.63 -14.85
N LEU A 12 -3.89 1.68 -13.95
CA LEU A 12 -5.15 1.58 -13.21
C LEU A 12 -5.38 2.82 -12.33
N ARG A 13 -4.34 3.33 -11.66
CA ARG A 13 -4.42 4.58 -10.90
C ARG A 13 -4.77 5.77 -11.80
N ALA A 14 -4.14 5.90 -12.96
CA ALA A 14 -4.44 6.97 -13.91
C ALA A 14 -5.86 6.86 -14.46
N TYR A 15 -6.36 5.65 -14.68
CA TYR A 15 -7.73 5.37 -15.09
C TYR A 15 -8.73 5.81 -14.02
N ILE A 16 -8.58 5.38 -12.76
CA ILE A 16 -9.47 5.74 -11.63
C ILE A 16 -9.54 7.24 -11.43
N LEU A 17 -8.41 7.96 -11.56
CA LEU A 17 -8.40 9.42 -11.41
C LEU A 17 -9.24 10.14 -12.46
N ARG A 18 -9.45 9.52 -13.63
CA ARG A 18 -10.29 10.03 -14.73
C ARG A 18 -11.75 9.52 -14.65
N HIS A 19 -11.99 8.39 -14.00
CA HIS A 19 -13.29 7.72 -13.90
C HIS A 19 -13.62 7.44 -12.42
N ARG A 20 -13.82 8.51 -11.64
CA ARG A 20 -13.93 8.42 -10.18
C ARG A 20 -15.22 7.76 -9.67
N ASP A 21 -16.19 7.62 -10.56
CA ASP A 21 -17.49 6.97 -10.36
C ASP A 21 -17.47 5.47 -10.69
N ASP A 22 -16.42 4.98 -11.34
CA ASP A 22 -16.22 3.55 -11.59
C ASP A 22 -15.72 2.85 -10.31
N VAL A 23 -16.67 2.36 -9.52
CA VAL A 23 -16.41 1.64 -8.27
C VAL A 23 -15.66 0.34 -8.51
N ASP A 24 -15.94 -0.36 -9.62
CA ASP A 24 -15.29 -1.63 -9.96
C ASP A 24 -13.78 -1.43 -10.18
N ALA A 25 -13.39 -0.32 -10.83
CA ALA A 25 -11.98 0.05 -10.98
C ALA A 25 -11.30 0.33 -9.62
N ILE A 26 -12.01 0.97 -8.69
CA ILE A 26 -11.50 1.26 -7.34
C ILE A 26 -11.33 -0.03 -6.55
N GLU A 27 -12.31 -0.94 -6.61
CA GLU A 27 -12.24 -2.25 -5.95
C GLU A 27 -11.09 -3.09 -6.50
N ALA A 28 -10.93 -3.16 -7.84
CA ALA A 28 -9.83 -3.86 -8.49
C ALA A 28 -8.46 -3.32 -8.05
N PHE A 29 -8.33 -2.01 -7.82
CA PHE A 29 -7.10 -1.41 -7.31
C PHE A 29 -6.82 -1.79 -5.85
N PHE A 30 -7.84 -1.77 -4.99
CA PHE A 30 -7.68 -2.14 -3.59
C PHE A 30 -7.42 -3.64 -3.37
N ALA A 31 -7.93 -4.50 -4.26
CA ALA A 31 -7.70 -5.95 -4.23
C ALA A 31 -6.22 -6.33 -4.44
N ARG A 32 -5.40 -5.42 -5.00
CA ARG A 32 -3.95 -5.64 -5.21
C ARG A 32 -3.10 -5.37 -3.98
N ARG A 33 -3.68 -4.84 -2.90
CA ARG A 33 -2.94 -4.66 -1.65
C ARG A 33 -2.65 -6.02 -1.03
N SER A 34 -1.50 -6.14 -0.38
CA SER A 34 -1.22 -7.29 0.48
C SER A 34 -2.30 -7.42 1.55
N PRO A 35 -2.70 -8.64 1.94
CA PRO A 35 -3.64 -8.85 3.04
C PRO A 35 -3.19 -8.16 4.34
N ASP A 36 -4.13 -7.64 5.12
CA ASP A 36 -3.81 -6.99 6.40
C ASP A 36 -3.15 -7.96 7.39
N SER A 37 -3.37 -9.27 7.25
CA SER A 37 -2.70 -10.32 8.04
C SER A 37 -1.18 -10.40 7.81
N GLU A 38 -0.70 -9.85 6.69
CA GLU A 38 0.71 -9.80 6.34
C GLU A 38 1.32 -8.41 6.60
N ALA A 39 0.50 -7.43 6.98
CA ALA A 39 0.93 -6.07 7.23
C ALA A 39 1.57 -5.93 8.63
N VAL A 40 2.73 -5.27 8.70
CA VAL A 40 3.28 -4.80 9.97
C VAL A 40 2.59 -3.49 10.33
N ILE A 41 1.79 -3.50 11.40
CA ILE A 41 1.03 -2.32 11.86
C ILE A 41 1.80 -1.62 12.97
N PHE A 42 2.10 -0.33 12.76
CA PHE A 42 2.74 0.54 13.77
C PHE A 42 1.68 1.44 14.42
N PRO A 43 1.27 1.19 15.67
CA PRO A 43 0.32 2.06 16.36
C PRO A 43 0.96 3.43 16.65
N PRO A 44 0.17 4.49 16.84
CA PRO A 44 0.71 5.79 17.25
C PRO A 44 1.53 5.66 18.54
N ALA A 45 2.81 6.04 18.48
CA ALA A 45 3.66 6.09 19.67
C ALA A 45 3.14 7.16 20.65
N LYS A 46 3.11 6.82 21.93
CA LYS A 46 2.68 7.68 23.04
C LYS A 46 3.85 8.24 23.84
N THR A 47 5.02 7.63 23.70
CA THR A 47 6.28 8.08 24.33
C THR A 47 7.42 8.13 23.31
N GLU A 48 8.51 8.78 23.69
CA GLU A 48 9.73 8.87 22.88
C GLU A 48 10.42 7.51 22.75
N GLU A 49 10.42 6.69 23.81
CA GLU A 49 10.94 5.32 23.78
C GLU A 49 10.13 4.43 22.83
N GLU A 50 8.80 4.54 22.83
CA GLU A 50 7.94 3.81 21.89
C GLU A 50 8.24 4.21 20.44
N TRP A 51 8.47 5.51 20.20
CA TRP A 51 8.87 6.01 18.89
C TRP A 51 10.22 5.42 18.45
N HIS A 52 11.23 5.43 19.32
CA HIS A 52 12.54 4.87 19.01
C HIS A 52 12.47 3.37 18.66
N GLN A 53 11.72 2.58 19.44
CA GLN A 53 11.52 1.15 19.18
C GLN A 53 10.81 0.91 17.83
N GLN A 54 9.81 1.72 17.49
CA GLN A 54 9.13 1.63 16.21
C GLN A 54 10.07 1.96 15.05
N VAL A 55 10.91 3.00 15.17
CA VAL A 55 11.89 3.37 14.13
C VAL A 55 12.93 2.27 13.92
N GLU A 56 13.43 1.65 14.99
CA GLU A 56 14.36 0.51 14.89
C GLU A 56 13.74 -0.68 14.17
N THR A 57 12.46 -0.98 14.47
CA THR A 57 11.72 -2.08 13.82
C THR A 57 11.41 -1.77 12.35
N LEU A 58 11.12 -0.50 12.03
CA LEU A 58 10.78 -0.05 10.68
C LEU A 58 11.98 -0.04 9.73
N ARG A 59 13.18 0.29 10.23
CA ARG A 59 14.40 0.43 9.43
C ARG A 59 14.69 -0.77 8.50
N PRO A 60 14.77 -2.02 8.99
CA PRO A 60 15.05 -3.17 8.10
C PRO A 60 13.91 -3.45 7.12
N ILE A 61 12.66 -3.05 7.42
CA ILE A 61 11.52 -3.19 6.48
C ILE A 61 11.70 -2.23 5.30
N LEU A 62 12.10 -0.99 5.57
CA LEU A 62 12.36 0.02 4.54
C LEU A 62 13.56 -0.34 3.67
N GLU A 63 14.62 -0.88 4.27
CA GLU A 63 15.81 -1.32 3.54
C GLU A 63 15.47 -2.44 2.56
N ARG A 64 14.73 -3.47 3.00
CA ARG A 64 14.23 -4.53 2.10
C ARG A 64 13.34 -3.99 0.97
N GLY A 65 12.49 -3.00 1.27
CA GLY A 65 11.64 -2.38 0.26
C GLY A 65 12.43 -1.59 -0.80
N ARG A 66 13.58 -1.01 -0.44
CA ARG A 66 14.44 -0.26 -1.37
C ARG A 66 15.26 -1.15 -2.29
N GLU A 67 15.58 -2.38 -1.88
CA GLU A 67 16.31 -3.36 -2.70
C GLU A 67 15.41 -4.04 -3.75
N GLN A 68 14.09 -3.99 -3.55
CA GLN A 68 13.08 -4.60 -4.45
C GLN A 68 12.52 -3.62 -5.48
N LEU A 69 13.04 -2.38 -5.54
CA LEU A 69 12.65 -1.32 -6.47
C LEU A 69 13.70 -1.10 -7.57
#